data_AF-A0A3P6P230-F1
#
_entry.id   AF-A0A3P6P230-F1
#
_cell.length_a   1.000
_cell.length_b   1.000
_cell.length_c   1.000
_cell.angle_alpha   90.00
_cell.angle_beta   90.00
_cell.angle_gamma   90.00
#
_symmetry.space_group_name_H-M   'P 1'
#
loop_
_entity.id
_entity.type
_entity.pdbx_description
1 polymer ?
#
loop_
_entity_poly.entity_id
_entity_poly.type
_entity_poly.pdbx_seq_one_letter_code
_entity_poly.pdbx_strand_id
1 'polypeptide(L)'
;MDRCSGQSDPLLFIIGNKGDLGEQRQVAYGEGATKALMHNAKFYEITAKDPVLIDEMLLDLAKTVHNRKTNRFEEAHDAVERLIPLQSSNPGISLHHHCCNMA
;
A
#
# COMPACT_ATOMS: atom_id res chain seq x y z
N MET A 1 15.35 -8.07 -12.46
CA MET A 1 15.02 -9.50 -12.61
C MET A 1 13.52 -9.58 -12.83
N ASP A 2 13.09 -9.55 -14.08
CA ASP A 2 11.67 -9.66 -14.42
C ASP A 2 11.24 -11.12 -14.27
N ARG A 3 10.18 -11.36 -13.50
CA ARG A 3 9.63 -12.70 -13.32
C ARG A 3 8.78 -13.05 -14.53
N CYS A 4 9.26 -13.95 -15.39
CA CYS A 4 8.61 -14.40 -16.62
C CYS A 4 7.33 -15.27 -16.42
N SER A 5 6.55 -15.09 -15.35
CA SER A 5 5.38 -15.95 -15.07
C SER A 5 4.03 -15.40 -15.52
N GLY A 6 3.99 -14.21 -16.17
CA GLY A 6 2.72 -13.56 -16.55
C GLY A 6 1.81 -13.23 -15.36
N GLN A 7 2.32 -13.35 -14.12
CA GLN A 7 1.60 -13.04 -12.91
C GLN A 7 1.92 -11.60 -12.50
N SER A 8 0.86 -10.81 -12.31
CA SER A 8 0.96 -9.51 -11.66
C SER A 8 1.52 -9.67 -10.25
N ASP A 9 2.25 -8.67 -9.77
CA ASP A 9 2.72 -8.63 -8.38
C ASP A 9 1.55 -8.87 -7.41
N PRO A 10 1.77 -9.69 -6.35
CA PRO A 10 0.71 -10.02 -5.41
C PRO A 10 0.21 -8.78 -4.67
N LEU A 11 -1.04 -8.83 -4.20
CA LEU A 11 -1.50 -7.85 -3.22
C LEU A 11 -0.72 -8.05 -1.93
N LEU A 12 -0.06 -7.00 -1.45
CA LEU A 12 0.73 -7.06 -0.23
C LEU A 12 0.12 -6.17 0.86
N PHE A 13 -0.08 -6.78 2.03
CA PHE A 13 -0.41 -6.12 3.28
C PHE A 13 0.70 -6.47 4.27
N ILE A 14 1.22 -5.49 5.00
CA ILE A 14 2.19 -5.67 6.08
C ILE A 14 1.46 -5.50 7.41
N ILE A 15 1.58 -6.51 8.27
CA ILE A 15 0.89 -6.55 9.56
C ILE A 15 1.91 -6.49 10.70
N GLY A 16 1.92 -5.39 11.44
CA GLY A 16 2.58 -5.29 12.74
C GLY A 16 1.70 -5.92 13.80
N ASN A 17 1.90 -7.21 14.09
CA ASN A 17 1.12 -7.92 15.10
C ASN A 17 1.66 -7.68 16.53
N LYS A 18 0.82 -7.98 17.52
CA LYS A 18 1.12 -7.91 18.97
C LYS A 18 1.36 -6.49 19.47
N GLY A 19 0.64 -5.50 18.92
CA GLY A 19 0.73 -4.09 19.35
C GLY A 19 0.45 -3.87 20.83
N ASP A 20 -0.19 -4.83 21.52
CA ASP A 20 -0.44 -4.82 22.96
C ASP A 20 0.81 -5.06 23.82
N LEU A 21 1.89 -5.62 23.26
CA LEU A 21 3.14 -5.87 23.98
C LEU A 21 4.06 -4.63 23.97
N GLY A 22 3.52 -3.47 24.38
CA GLY A 22 4.20 -2.18 24.31
C GLY A 22 5.59 -2.15 24.93
N GLU A 23 5.76 -2.75 26.12
CA GLU A 23 7.05 -2.84 26.82
C GLU A 23 8.09 -3.72 26.09
N GLN A 24 7.64 -4.61 25.20
CA GLN A 24 8.50 -5.47 24.39
C GLN A 24 8.63 -4.95 22.96
N ARG A 25 8.15 -3.74 22.66
CA ARG A 25 8.19 -3.16 21.32
C ARG A 25 9.64 -3.00 20.85
N GLN A 26 9.94 -3.63 19.73
CA GLN A 26 11.24 -3.51 19.05
C GLN A 26 11.16 -2.76 17.72
N VAL A 27 9.94 -2.50 17.23
CA VAL A 27 9.68 -1.84 15.95
C VAL A 27 8.70 -0.68 16.18
N ALA A 28 9.09 0.51 15.77
CA ALA A 28 8.21 1.68 15.84
C ALA A 28 7.12 1.58 14.79
N TYR A 29 5.92 2.10 15.09
CA TYR A 29 4.82 2.14 14.12
C TYR A 29 5.24 2.75 12.78
N GLY A 30 5.96 3.89 12.83
CA GLY A 30 6.44 4.59 11.64
C GLY A 30 7.41 3.78 10.79
N GLU A 31 8.19 2.89 11.40
CA GLU A 31 9.11 1.99 10.67
C GLU A 31 8.31 0.97 9.84
N GLY A 32 7.28 0.35 10.45
CA GLY A 32 6.37 -0.56 9.76
C GLY A 32 5.61 0.11 8.61
N ALA A 33 5.10 1.32 8.85
CA ALA A 33 4.42 2.12 7.83
C ALA A 33 5.36 2.49 6.67
N THR A 34 6.58 2.93 6.96
CA THR A 34 7.61 3.23 5.96
C THR A 34 7.97 1.99 5.15
N LYS A 35 8.11 0.84 5.80
CA LYS A 35 8.38 -0.44 5.14
C LYS A 35 7.27 -0.82 4.16
N ALA A 36 6.01 -0.63 4.53
CA ALA A 36 4.87 -0.91 3.65
C ALA A 36 4.85 0.02 2.43
N LEU A 37 5.10 1.32 2.64
CA LEU A 37 5.20 2.29 1.55
C LEU A 37 6.29 1.91 0.53
N MET A 38 7.48 1.52 1.00
CA MET A 38 8.58 1.08 0.13
C MET A 38 8.24 -0.14 -0.72
N HIS A 39 7.26 -0.95 -0.30
CA HIS A 39 6.81 -2.14 -1.00
C HIS A 39 5.44 -1.97 -1.70
N ASN A 40 4.93 -0.74 -1.79
CA ASN A 40 3.59 -0.43 -2.31
C ASN A 40 2.49 -1.30 -1.66
N ALA A 41 2.60 -1.47 -0.34
CA ALA A 41 1.73 -2.31 0.48
C ALA A 41 0.91 -1.45 1.46
N LYS A 42 -0.25 -1.97 1.89
CA LYS A 42 -0.97 -1.39 3.04
C LYS A 42 -0.33 -1.83 4.35
N PHE A 43 -0.39 -1.00 5.38
CA PHE A 43 0.09 -1.33 6.72
C PHE A 43 -1.05 -1.32 7.73
N TYR A 44 -1.06 -2.32 8.61
CA TYR A 44 -1.88 -2.35 9.82
C TYR A 44 -1.01 -2.71 11.01
N GLU A 45 -1.18 -2.00 12.13
CA GLU A 45 -0.72 -2.47 13.43
C GLU A 45 -1.93 -3.00 14.19
N ILE A 46 -1.86 -4.26 14.63
CA ILE A 46 -2.98 -4.96 15.29
C ILE A 46 -2.52 -5.60 16.59
N THR A 47 -3.49 -5.90 17.44
CA THR A 47 -3.34 -6.90 18.50
C THR A 47 -4.30 -8.05 18.23
N ALA A 48 -3.82 -9.29 18.42
CA ALA A 48 -4.67 -10.47 18.32
C ALA A 48 -5.79 -10.52 19.38
N LYS A 49 -5.73 -9.63 20.37
CA LYS A 49 -6.75 -9.46 21.41
C LYS A 49 -7.93 -8.61 20.95
N ASP A 50 -7.80 -7.89 19.83
CA ASP A 50 -8.86 -7.07 19.25
C ASP A 50 -9.37 -7.74 17.95
N PRO A 51 -10.46 -8.52 18.03
CA PRO A 51 -11.00 -9.20 16.85
C PRO A 51 -11.58 -8.22 15.83
N VAL A 52 -11.99 -7.01 16.24
CA VAL A 52 -12.60 -6.03 15.33
C VAL A 52 -11.56 -5.52 14.34
N LEU A 53 -10.35 -5.19 14.81
CA LEU A 53 -9.26 -4.76 13.92
C LEU A 53 -8.86 -5.85 12.92
N ILE A 54 -8.91 -7.13 13.32
CA ILE A 54 -8.63 -8.26 12.43
C ILE A 54 -9.71 -8.37 11.35
N ASP A 55 -10.98 -8.30 11.75
CA ASP A 55 -12.11 -8.40 10.83
C ASP A 55 -12.11 -7.25 9.82
N GLU A 56 -11.85 -6.02 10.27
CA GLU A 56 -11.74 -4.84 9.40
C GLU A 56 -10.60 -4.98 8.39
N MET A 57 -9.42 -5.43 8.85
CA MET A 57 -8.25 -5.65 7.99
C MET A 57 -8.51 -6.75 6.95
N LEU A 58 -9.10 -7.88 7.35
CA LEU A 58 -9.41 -8.98 6.42
C LEU A 58 -10.52 -8.58 5.43
N LEU A 59 -11.51 -7.81 5.87
CA LEU A 59 -12.55 -7.28 5.00
C LEU A 59 -11.97 -6.29 3.97
N ASP A 60 -11.05 -5.41 4.39
CA ASP A 60 -10.35 -4.51 3.46
C ASP A 60 -9.50 -5.27 2.44
N LEU A 61 -8.79 -6.31 2.88
CA LEU A 61 -8.05 -7.21 1.98
C LEU A 61 -8.99 -7.85 0.95
N ALA A 62 -10.10 -8.43 1.40
CA ALA A 62 -11.08 -9.08 0.53
C ALA A 62 -11.69 -8.10 -0.48
N LYS A 63 -12.08 -6.90 -0.04
CA LYS A 63 -12.56 -5.83 -0.92
C LYS A 63 -11.51 -5.40 -1.92
N THR A 64 -10.25 -5.26 -1.49
CA THR A 64 -9.15 -4.86 -2.36
C THR A 64 -8.89 -5.93 -3.44
N VAL A 65 -8.89 -7.22 -3.08
CA VAL A 65 -8.79 -8.33 -4.06
C VAL A 65 -9.98 -8.35 -5.01
N HIS A 66 -11.20 -8.15 -4.51
CA HIS A 66 -12.41 -8.13 -5.32
C HIS A 66 -12.38 -6.97 -6.34
N ASN A 67 -12.01 -5.78 -5.90
CA ASN A 67 -11.99 -4.56 -6.71
C ASN A 67 -10.81 -4.50 -7.69
N ARG A 68 -9.70 -5.22 -7.43
CA ARG A 68 -8.58 -5.38 -8.37
C ARG A 68 -8.99 -6.02 -9.70
N LYS A 69 -10.13 -6.73 -9.75
CA LYS A 69 -10.70 -7.22 -11.01
C LYS A 69 -11.26 -6.09 -11.90
N THR A 70 -11.36 -4.85 -11.39
CA THR A 70 -12.09 -3.78 -12.07
C THR A 70 -11.28 -2.51 -12.34
N ASN A 71 -10.19 -2.22 -11.62
CA ASN A 71 -9.35 -1.04 -11.92
C ASN A 71 -7.88 -1.28 -11.57
N ARG A 72 -6.99 -0.97 -12.53
CA ARG A 72 -5.57 -0.71 -12.25
C ARG A 72 -5.53 0.49 -11.30
N PHE A 73 -4.84 0.35 -10.17
CA PHE A 73 -4.74 1.33 -9.09
C PHE A 73 -4.58 2.78 -9.60
N GLU A 74 -5.64 3.59 -9.50
CA GLU A 74 -5.49 5.03 -9.45
C GLU A 74 -5.07 5.42 -8.02
N GLU A 75 -4.10 6.30 -7.97
CA GLU A 75 -3.30 6.71 -6.83
C GLU A 75 -4.16 7.36 -5.73
N ALA A 76 -4.17 6.78 -4.53
CA ALA A 76 -4.72 7.45 -3.35
C ALA A 76 -3.65 8.36 -2.72
N HIS A 77 -3.28 9.41 -3.44
CA HIS A 77 -2.78 10.65 -2.85
C HIS A 77 -3.96 11.42 -2.24
N ASP A 78 -4.58 10.95 -1.15
CA ASP A 78 -5.74 11.71 -0.62
C ASP A 78 -5.93 11.68 0.91
N ALA A 79 -4.87 12.09 1.62
CA ALA A 79 -5.01 12.65 2.97
C ALA A 79 -4.04 13.82 3.27
N VAL A 80 -3.14 14.19 2.35
CA VAL A 80 -2.12 15.22 2.57
C VAL A 80 -2.43 16.54 1.84
N GLU A 81 -3.38 16.57 0.91
CA GLU A 81 -3.60 17.74 0.03
C GLU A 81 -4.52 18.83 0.62
N ARG A 82 -5.08 18.66 1.83
CA ARG A 82 -5.96 19.70 2.43
C ARG A 82 -5.26 20.82 3.20
N LEU A 83 -3.92 20.93 3.16
CA LEU A 83 -3.19 21.93 3.96
C LEU A 83 -2.07 22.73 3.25
N ILE A 84 -2.00 22.80 1.92
CA ILE A 84 -0.96 23.64 1.26
C ILE A 84 -1.58 24.62 0.26
N PRO A 85 -1.37 25.95 0.42
CA PRO A 85 -1.88 26.95 -0.51
C PRO A 85 -1.18 26.88 -1.87
N LEU A 86 -1.97 27.02 -2.92
CA LEU A 86 -1.59 27.21 -4.33
C LEU A 86 -0.36 28.11 -4.49
N GLN A 87 0.75 27.57 -5.04
CA GLN A 87 1.70 28.34 -5.84
C GLN A 87 2.17 27.53 -7.05
N SER A 88 2.29 28.26 -8.15
CA SER A 88 2.26 27.85 -9.56
C SER A 88 3.58 27.31 -10.14
N SER A 89 3.47 26.63 -11.30
CA SER A 89 4.47 26.38 -12.38
C SER A 89 5.66 25.48 -12.03
N ASN A 90 6.16 24.54 -12.85
CA ASN A 90 6.16 24.30 -14.31
C ASN A 90 6.51 22.80 -14.62
N PRO A 91 6.47 22.34 -15.89
CA PRO A 91 6.32 20.93 -16.28
C PRO A 91 7.63 20.20 -16.56
N GLY A 92 7.56 18.86 -16.56
CA GLY A 92 8.45 18.03 -17.36
C GLY A 92 8.99 16.79 -16.66
N ILE A 93 8.25 15.68 -16.70
CA ILE A 93 8.86 14.34 -16.64
C ILE A 93 8.13 13.46 -17.65
N SER A 94 8.86 13.08 -18.70
CA SER A 94 8.41 12.23 -19.79
C SER A 94 8.13 10.81 -19.29
N LEU A 95 6.88 10.37 -19.35
CA LEU A 95 6.53 8.95 -19.19
C LEU A 95 6.93 8.22 -20.48
N HIS A 96 8.05 7.50 -20.40
CA HIS A 96 8.50 6.61 -21.47
C HIS A 96 7.52 5.43 -21.59
N HIS A 97 6.55 5.56 -22.48
CA HIS A 97 5.63 4.49 -22.84
C HIS A 97 6.41 3.45 -23.67
N HIS A 98 6.80 2.34 -23.05
CA HIS A 98 7.36 1.20 -23.76
C HIS A 98 6.21 0.38 -24.35
N CYS A 99 6.00 0.50 -25.67
CA CYS A 99 5.15 -0.41 -26.43
C CYS A 99 5.96 -1.66 -26.78
N CYS A 100 5.55 -2.83 -26.29
CA CYS A 100 6.10 -4.10 -26.77
C CYS A 100 5.51 -4.42 -28.15
N ASN A 101 6.36 -4.43 -29.18
CA ASN A 101 6.04 -4.98 -30.50
C ASN A 101 5.87 -6.50 -30.39
N MET A 102 4.77 -7.01 -30.93
CA MET A 102 4.60 -8.43 -31.23
C MET A 102 5.33 -8.73 -32.54
N ALA A 103 6.21 -9.74 -32.51
CA ALA A 103 6.71 -10.45 -33.68
C ALA A 103 6.26 -11.91 -33.57
#